data_AF-U2GSV4-F1
#
_entry.id   AF-U2GSV4-F1
#
_cell.length_a   1.000
_cell.length_b   1.000
_cell.length_c   1.000
_cell.angle_alpha   90.00
_cell.angle_beta   90.00
_cell.angle_gamma   90.00
#
_symmetry.space_group_name_H-M   'P 1'
#
loop_
_entity.id
_entity.type
_entity.pdbx_description
1 polymer ?
#
loop_
_entity_poly.entity_id
_entity_poly.type
_entity_poly.pdbx_seq_one_letter_code
_entity_poly.pdbx_strand_id
1 'polypeptide(L)' 'MTTNIYVKILNEDIPVWRPVKAVYLKENIFKIVDKTDFEKLDEMLEFGFNDTVVCKNSNGNFYAVKLYS' A
#
# COMPACT_ATOMS: atom_id res chain seq x y z
N MET A 1 -5.93 15.55 0.55
CA MET A 1 -7.00 14.58 0.84
C MET A 1 -6.37 13.19 0.92
N THR A 2 -6.70 12.40 1.93
CA THR A 2 -6.20 11.02 2.07
C THR A 2 -7.18 10.04 1.44
N THR A 3 -6.66 8.98 0.83
CA THR A 3 -7.42 7.85 0.28
C THR A 3 -6.84 6.54 0.79
N ASN A 4 -7.56 5.43 0.59
CA ASN A 4 -7.01 4.10 0.83
C ASN A 4 -6.35 3.57 -0.44
N ILE A 5 -5.16 2.99 -0.29
CA ILE A 5 -4.53 2.14 -1.29
C ILE A 5 -4.33 0.75 -0.68
N TYR A 6 -4.13 -0.26 -1.52
CA TYR A 6 -3.98 -1.64 -1.12
C TYR A 6 -2.52 -2.07 -1.21
N VAL A 7 -1.94 -2.44 -0.08
CA VAL A 7 -0.55 -2.92 0.02
C VAL A 7 -0.57 -4.42 0.29
N LYS A 8 0.28 -5.18 -0.41
CA LYS A 8 0.38 -6.62 -0.26
C LYS A 8 0.93 -6.99 1.12
N ILE A 9 0.35 -8.00 1.77
CA ILE A 9 0.92 -8.64 2.95
C ILE A 9 1.81 -9.79 2.48
N LEU A 10 3.03 -9.87 3.02
CA LEU A 10 4.09 -10.76 2.56
C LEU A 10 4.17 -12.08 3.34
N ASN A 11 3.68 -12.10 4.59
CA ASN A 11 3.75 -13.25 5.50
C ASN A 11 2.43 -14.05 5.54
N GLU A 12 1.72 -14.11 4.42
CA GLU A 12 0.47 -14.85 4.26
C GLU A 12 0.61 -15.88 3.13
N ASP A 13 0.07 -17.08 3.33
CA ASP A 13 0.15 -18.19 2.36
C ASP A 13 -0.63 -17.91 1.07
N ILE A 14 -1.54 -16.93 1.12
CA ILE A 14 -2.38 -16.51 0.01
C ILE A 14 -2.16 -15.03 -0.31
N PRO A 15 -2.34 -14.60 -1.58
CA PRO A 15 -2.29 -13.18 -1.93
C PRO A 15 -3.42 -12.41 -1.23
N VAL A 16 -3.07 -11.60 -0.24
CA VAL A 16 -3.97 -10.70 0.46
C VAL A 16 -3.39 -9.29 0.52
N TRP A 17 -4.27 -8.30 0.62
CA TRP A 17 -3.93 -6.89 0.63
C TRP A 17 -4.57 -6.17 1.80
N ARG A 18 -3.81 -5.28 2.43
CA ARG A 18 -4.26 -4.40 3.49
C ARG A 18 -4.58 -3.02 2.94
N PRO A 19 -5.77 -2.45 3.22
CA PRO A 19 -6.01 -1.04 2.95
C PRO A 19 -5.17 -0.18 3.91
N VAL A 20 -4.39 0.75 3.36
CA VAL A 20 -3.58 1.71 4.11
C VAL A 20 -3.88 3.13 3.66
N LYS A 21 -3.84 4.08 4.59
CA LYS A 21 -4.02 5.50 4.27
C LYS A 21 -2.83 6.07 3.50
N ALA A 22 -3.11 6.73 2.40
CA ALA A 22 -2.12 7.41 1.58
C ALA A 22 -2.60 8.77 1.08
N VAL A 23 -1.64 9.63 0.73
CA VAL A 23 -1.91 10.89 0.01
C VAL A 23 -1.52 10.72 -1.45
N TYR A 24 -2.42 11.14 -2.35
CA TYR A 24 -2.11 11.23 -3.77
C TYR A 24 -1.06 12.32 -3.99
N LEU A 25 -0.02 12.00 -4.78
CA LEU A 25 1.00 12.97 -5.19
C LEU A 25 0.77 13.41 -6.64
N LYS A 26 0.82 12.45 -7.58
CA LYS A 26 0.58 12.68 -9.02
C LYS A 26 0.36 11.35 -9.76
N GLU A 27 -0.45 11.36 -10.81
CA GLU A 27 -0.73 10.21 -11.68
C GLU A 27 -1.19 8.95 -10.92
N ASN A 28 -0.30 7.99 -10.69
CA ASN A 28 -0.57 6.80 -9.88
C ASN A 28 0.38 6.70 -8.69
N ILE A 29 1.00 7.81 -8.29
CA ILE A 29 1.99 7.88 -7.22
C ILE A 29 1.33 8.36 -5.94
N PHE A 30 1.51 7.59 -4.87
CA PHE A 30 0.94 7.84 -3.56
C PHE A 30 2.05 7.79 -2.50
N LYS A 31 1.91 8.60 -1.44
CA LYS A 31 2.74 8.47 -0.24
C LYS A 31 1.91 7.86 0.90
N ILE A 32 2.38 6.77 1.48
CA ILE A 32 1.74 6.12 2.62
C ILE A 32 1.92 7.01 3.86
N VAL A 33 0.80 7.36 4.48
CA VAL A 33 0.75 8.18 5.70
C VAL A 33 0.11 7.44 6.87
N ASP A 34 -0.28 6.19 6.66
CA ASP A 34 -0.76 5.32 7.72
C ASP A 34 0.37 5.05 8.73
N LYS A 35 0.09 5.35 9.99
CA LYS A 35 1.03 5.15 11.11
C LYS A 35 0.70 3.90 11.92
N THR A 36 -0.25 3.09 11.44
CA THR A 36 -0.61 1.83 12.09
C THR A 36 0.63 0.93 12.14
N ASP A 37 0.87 0.37 13.31
CA ASP A 37 1.95 -0.58 13.58
C ASP A 37 1.45 -1.99 13.23
N PHE A 38 1.62 -2.38 11.96
CA PHE A 38 1.11 -3.64 11.42
C PHE A 38 1.88 -4.86 11.90
N GLU A 39 3.12 -4.69 12.40
CA GLU A 39 3.89 -5.78 13.01
C GLU A 39 3.19 -6.31 14.27
N LYS A 40 2.49 -5.46 15.03
CA LYS A 40 1.65 -5.88 16.17
C LYS A 40 0.43 -6.71 15.78
N LEU A 41 0.07 -6.70 14.50
CA LEU A 41 -1.01 -7.50 13.93
C LEU A 41 -0.48 -8.75 13.22
N ASP A 42 0.82 -9.06 13.37
CA ASP A 42 1.51 -10.12 12.62
C ASP A 42 1.36 -9.97 11.11
N GLU A 43 1.47 -8.73 10.61
CA GLU A 43 1.40 -8.44 9.17
C GLU A 43 2.65 -7.71 8.68
N MET A 44 3.37 -8.39 7.79
CA MET A 44 4.55 -7.86 7.11
C MET A 44 4.12 -7.26 5.76
N LEU A 45 3.88 -5.95 5.72
CA LEU A 45 3.49 -5.27 4.49
C LEU A 45 4.68 -5.06 3.53
N GLU A 46 4.41 -5.09 2.22
CA GLU A 46 5.43 -4.81 1.19
C GLU A 46 5.91 -3.34 1.22
N PHE A 47 5.07 -2.42 1.68
CA PHE A 47 5.36 -1.00 1.79
C PHE A 47 4.82 -0.44 3.12
N GLY A 48 5.56 0.48 3.73
CA GLY A 48 5.29 1.01 5.06
C GLY A 48 5.08 2.52 5.10
N PHE A 49 4.99 3.04 6.32
CA PHE A 49 4.87 4.47 6.57
C PHE A 49 5.98 5.28 5.87
N ASN A 50 5.61 6.42 5.28
CA ASN A 50 6.46 7.31 4.48
C ASN A 50 6.93 6.79 3.12
N ASP A 51 6.66 5.54 2.76
CA ASP A 51 6.99 5.05 1.41
C ASP A 51 6.19 5.78 0.34
N THR A 52 6.88 6.09 -0.76
CA THR A 52 6.26 6.61 -1.98
C THR A 52 6.16 5.46 -2.98
N VAL A 53 4.94 5.11 -3.36
CA VAL A 53 4.63 3.92 -4.15
C VAL A 53 3.91 4.30 -5.43
N VAL A 54 4.16 3.53 -6.48
CA VAL A 54 3.33 3.53 -7.68
C VAL A 54 2.21 2.52 -7.49
N CYS A 55 1.00 2.90 -7.87
CA CYS A 55 -0.16 2.04 -7.81
C CYS A 55 -0.65 1.64 -9.20
N LYS A 56 -1.23 0.45 -9.30
CA LYS A 56 -2.08 0.07 -10.43
C LYS A 56 -3.54 0.29 -10.07
N ASN A 57 -4.27 1.01 -10.91
CA ASN A 57 -5.72 1.10 -10.77
C ASN A 57 -6.38 -0.16 -11.35
N SER A 58 -7.22 -0.81 -10.55
CA SER A 58 -8.06 -1.92 -10.98
C SER A 58 -9.46 -1.71 -10.42
N ASN A 59 -10.43 -1.48 -11.30
CA ASN A 59 -11.84 -1.22 -10.95
C ASN A 59 -12.02 -0.09 -9.90
N GLY A 60 -11.23 0.98 -10.00
CA GLY A 60 -11.31 2.12 -9.08
C GLY A 60 -10.48 1.95 -7.79
N ASN A 61 -9.88 0.79 -7.57
CA ASN A 61 -9.00 0.52 -6.43
C ASN A 61 -7.53 0.66 -6.84
N PHE A 62 -6.71 1.25 -5.96
CA PHE A 62 -5.29 1.46 -6.20
C PHE A 62 -4.46 0.43 -5.43
N TYR A 63 -3.70 -0.40 -6.13
CA TYR A 63 -2.84 -1.43 -5.54
C TYR A 63 -1.38 -1.02 -5.69
N ALA A 64 -0.65 -0.90 -4.59
CA ALA A 64 0.78 -0.59 -4.61
C ALA A 64 1.54 -1.73 -5.31
N VAL A 65 2.45 -1.36 -6.21
CA VAL A 65 3.25 -2.32 -6.98
C VAL A 65 4.72 -1.96 -6.93
N LYS A 66 5.56 -2.99 -6.84
CA LYS A 66 7.00 -2.85 -6.98
C LYS A 66 7.36 -2.65 -8.45
N LEU A 67 8.08 -1.58 -8.75
CA LEU A 67 8.67 -1.39 -10.07
C LEU A 67 9.93 -2.26 -10.14
N TYR A 68 9.84 -3.39 -10.83
CA TYR A 68 11.04 -4.15 -11.20
C TYR A 68 11.67 -3.47 -12.42
N SER A 69 12.97 -3.18 -12.33
CA SER A 69 13.80 -2.74 -13.47
C SER A 69 14.24 -3.94 -14.29
#